data_AF-A0A2H1VLY5-F1
#
_entry.id   AF-A0A2H1VLY5-F1
#
_cell.length_a   1.000
_cell.length_b   1.000
_cell.length_c   1.000
_cell.angle_alpha   90.00
_cell.angle_beta   90.00
_cell.angle_gamma   90.00
#
_symmetry.space_group_name_H-M   'P 1'
#
loop_
_entity.id
_entity.type
_entity.pdbx_description
1 polymer ?
#
loop_
_entity_poly.entity_id
_entity_poly.type
_entity_poly.pdbx_seq_one_letter_code
_entity_poly.pdbx_strand_id
1 'polypeptide(L)'
;MSKLCRQVSIESPGPTLRECVFSFDVPVPDVPMYGARIRVVYAGACYRANKTRSASVCSTSSISSIGSLSGEMENFGIHTHATPAHIGLRDGALFPGYEVAGVVDAIGKAAERLDGIKEGSRIVLYPYEGVPNGYAEYIVVPDFKCLVPIPDQLPLSVAAMLPTGALLATNTVATAAECLKKVLDGPSKKESTTVLIVGTGGLALWALRIATHCFKHASYNNRIRICVATLKDEGFILAKECEEVKVVQWNEDAYEKQLIERTTDACGGPVDVVLNFGTTSRSLHRSLQCLAPGGVVLVTEDVGEKLLPKFAKKAEDMNVHIEIVPNGSIEQLKELVTLVARGEIEPPPHSVFPAEEAQEVVRKLCNSEITGRAILKFHNID
;
A
#
# COMPACT_ATOMS: atom_id res chain seq x y z
N MET A 1 -14.09 -19.24 32.03
CA MET A 1 -13.10 -18.20 31.69
C MET A 1 -13.22 -17.93 30.21
N SER A 2 -13.27 -16.66 29.80
CA SER A 2 -13.16 -16.29 28.39
C SER A 2 -11.79 -16.76 27.86
N LYS A 3 -11.77 -17.32 26.66
CA LYS A 3 -10.50 -17.65 25.97
C LYS A 3 -9.82 -16.33 25.63
N LEU A 4 -8.52 -16.20 25.92
CA LEU A 4 -7.71 -15.04 25.54
C LEU A 4 -6.97 -15.32 24.24
N CYS A 5 -6.63 -14.25 23.52
CA CYS A 5 -5.76 -14.26 22.36
C CYS A 5 -4.88 -13.01 22.34
N ARG A 6 -3.76 -13.11 21.64
CA ARG A 6 -2.78 -12.04 21.52
C ARG A 6 -3.22 -10.99 20.50
N GLN A 7 -3.02 -9.73 20.86
CA GLN A 7 -3.12 -8.58 19.98
C GLN A 7 -1.85 -7.74 20.09
N VAL A 8 -1.31 -7.34 18.94
CA VAL A 8 -0.18 -6.42 18.80
C VAL A 8 -0.71 -5.09 18.27
N SER A 9 -0.27 -3.97 18.84
CA SER A 9 -0.49 -2.63 18.31
C SER A 9 0.84 -2.10 17.79
N ILE A 10 0.84 -1.56 16.57
CA ILE A 10 2.03 -0.96 15.94
C ILE A 10 1.74 0.50 15.62
N GLU A 11 2.39 1.40 16.34
CA GLU A 11 2.26 2.85 16.22
C GLU A 11 3.46 3.46 15.48
N SER A 12 3.31 4.65 14.91
CA SER A 12 4.44 5.35 14.28
C SER A 12 5.48 5.74 15.34
N PRO A 13 6.78 5.56 15.07
CA PRO A 13 7.82 6.08 15.94
C PRO A 13 7.74 7.60 16.12
N GLY A 14 7.68 8.03 17.37
CA GLY A 14 7.69 9.45 17.72
C GLY A 14 9.11 9.97 17.98
N PRO A 15 9.33 11.29 17.99
CA PRO A 15 10.63 11.87 18.32
C PRO A 15 11.12 11.51 19.74
N THR A 16 10.20 11.13 20.64
CA THR A 16 10.50 10.71 22.03
C THR A 16 10.15 9.25 22.32
N LEU A 17 9.28 8.62 21.52
CA LEU A 17 8.84 7.24 21.73
C LEU A 17 9.77 6.28 20.98
N ARG A 18 10.58 5.52 21.73
CA ARG A 18 11.37 4.41 21.17
C ARG A 18 10.58 3.11 21.09
N GLU A 19 9.62 2.90 21.99
CA GLU A 19 8.72 1.75 21.98
C GLU A 19 7.44 2.09 21.22
N CYS A 20 7.25 1.44 20.08
CA CYS A 20 6.12 1.71 19.16
C CYS A 20 5.28 0.45 18.92
N VAL A 21 5.59 -0.62 19.66
CA VAL A 21 4.94 -1.93 19.54
C VAL A 21 4.48 -2.35 20.92
N PHE A 22 3.19 -2.64 21.05
CA PHE A 22 2.56 -3.03 22.31
C PHE A 22 1.88 -4.37 22.12
N SER A 23 2.00 -5.28 23.08
CA SER A 23 1.40 -6.61 23.04
C SER A 23 0.43 -6.78 24.21
N PHE A 24 -0.75 -7.30 23.94
CA PHE A 24 -1.84 -7.46 24.90
C PHE A 24 -2.47 -8.84 24.78
N ASP A 25 -2.94 -9.38 25.90
CA ASP A 25 -3.88 -10.49 25.92
C ASP A 25 -5.30 -9.93 26.00
N VAL A 26 -6.10 -10.18 24.95
CA VAL A 26 -7.48 -9.72 24.84
C VAL A 26 -8.44 -10.91 24.74
N PRO A 27 -9.71 -10.79 25.16
CA PRO A 27 -10.69 -11.85 24.93
C PRO A 27 -10.83 -12.15 23.43
N VAL A 28 -10.90 -13.44 23.08
CA VAL A 28 -11.25 -13.86 21.72
C VAL A 28 -12.62 -13.26 21.39
N PRO A 29 -12.75 -12.53 20.26
CA PRO A 29 -14.00 -11.86 19.93
C PRO A 29 -15.11 -12.87 19.66
N ASP A 30 -16.35 -12.49 19.99
CA ASP A 30 -17.53 -13.28 19.69
C ASP A 30 -17.78 -13.35 18.18
N VAL A 31 -18.40 -14.45 17.73
CA VAL A 31 -18.71 -14.63 16.31
C VAL A 31 -19.89 -13.73 15.94
N PRO A 32 -19.75 -12.81 14.97
CA PRO A 32 -20.84 -11.93 14.56
C PRO A 32 -21.98 -12.75 13.94
N MET A 33 -23.23 -12.33 14.16
CA MET A 33 -24.42 -13.07 13.73
C MET A 33 -24.47 -13.36 12.22
N TYR A 34 -24.10 -12.37 11.41
CA TYR A 34 -24.14 -12.40 9.93
C TYR A 34 -22.77 -12.55 9.28
N GLY A 35 -21.73 -12.63 10.10
CA GLY A 35 -20.34 -12.55 9.66
C GLY A 35 -19.53 -13.76 10.08
N ALA A 36 -18.20 -13.64 10.07
CA ALA A 36 -17.30 -14.71 10.46
C ALA A 36 -16.27 -14.22 11.48
N ARG A 37 -15.78 -15.15 12.31
CA ARG A 37 -14.51 -14.98 13.02
C ARG A 37 -13.41 -15.65 12.23
N ILE A 38 -12.33 -14.92 12.01
CA ILE A 38 -11.16 -15.37 11.26
C ILE A 38 -10.02 -15.59 12.24
N ARG A 39 -9.35 -16.72 12.12
CA ARG A 39 -8.04 -16.95 12.74
C ARG A 39 -6.97 -16.41 11.80
N VAL A 40 -6.31 -15.34 12.21
CA VAL A 40 -5.28 -14.65 11.43
C VAL A 40 -4.03 -15.51 11.40
N VAL A 41 -3.52 -15.82 10.22
CA VAL A 41 -2.26 -16.58 10.08
C VAL A 41 -1.12 -15.64 9.77
N TYR A 42 -1.34 -14.75 8.80
CA TYR A 42 -0.36 -13.78 8.34
C TYR A 42 -0.98 -12.39 8.26
N ALA A 43 -0.21 -11.37 8.67
CA ALA A 43 -0.57 -9.98 8.44
C ALA A 43 0.61 -9.17 7.89
N GLY A 44 0.37 -8.33 6.89
CA GLY A 44 1.39 -7.42 6.37
C GLY A 44 1.84 -6.42 7.44
N ALA A 45 3.14 -6.31 7.71
CA ALA A 45 3.68 -5.38 8.70
C ALA A 45 3.66 -3.94 8.16
N CYS A 46 3.12 -3.02 8.95
CA CYS A 46 2.97 -1.60 8.66
C CYS A 46 2.64 -0.89 9.98
N TYR A 47 3.11 0.34 10.17
CA TYR A 47 2.77 1.14 11.35
C TYR A 47 1.62 2.11 11.02
N ARG A 48 0.89 2.55 12.04
CA ARG A 48 -0.12 3.61 11.89
C ARG A 48 0.57 4.97 11.92
N ALA A 49 0.34 5.80 10.91
CA ALA A 49 0.74 7.21 10.99
C ALA A 49 -0.04 7.89 12.12
N ASN A 50 0.63 8.74 12.91
CA ASN A 50 -0.01 9.62 13.88
C ASN A 50 -0.86 10.70 13.18
N LYS A 51 -1.95 10.31 12.51
CA LYS A 51 -3.06 11.21 12.22
C LYS A 51 -3.83 11.35 13.54
N THR A 52 -3.68 12.50 14.20
CA THR A 52 -4.48 13.03 15.32
C THR A 52 -5.23 11.94 16.10
N ARG A 53 -4.66 11.49 17.24
CA ARG A 53 -5.25 10.50 18.19
C ARG A 53 -6.74 10.29 17.97
N SER A 54 -7.11 9.39 17.06
CA SER A 54 -8.50 8.96 16.96
C SER A 54 -8.78 8.22 18.25
N ALA A 55 -9.68 8.77 19.07
CA ALA A 55 -10.02 8.25 20.37
C ALA A 55 -10.27 6.74 20.26
N SER A 56 -9.34 5.94 20.79
CA SER A 56 -9.55 4.51 20.98
C SER A 56 -10.61 4.36 22.06
N VAL A 57 -11.74 3.75 21.69
CA VAL A 57 -12.80 3.34 22.62
C VAL A 57 -12.36 2.02 23.28
N CYS A 58 -11.26 2.05 24.02
CA CYS A 58 -10.85 0.98 24.94
C CYS A 58 -9.96 1.58 26.02
N SER A 59 -10.54 2.41 26.88
CA SER A 59 -9.90 2.80 28.15
C SER A 59 -10.96 2.90 29.23
N THR A 60 -11.38 1.75 29.76
CA THR A 60 -12.09 1.69 31.04
C THR A 60 -11.07 1.76 32.17
N SER A 61 -10.53 2.95 32.42
CA SER A 61 -9.89 3.29 33.69
C SER A 61 -9.78 4.80 33.84
N SER A 62 -10.69 5.33 34.67
CA SER A 62 -10.51 6.50 35.53
C SER A 62 -10.47 7.90 34.88
N ILE A 63 -11.63 8.57 34.93
CA ILE A 63 -11.72 10.03 35.01
C ILE A 63 -11.06 10.46 36.33
N SER A 64 -9.99 11.24 36.27
CA SER A 64 -9.62 12.31 37.22
C SER A 64 -8.26 12.92 36.85
N SER A 65 -8.29 14.20 36.46
CA SER A 65 -7.22 15.19 36.70
C SER A 65 -5.92 15.10 35.88
N ILE A 66 -5.89 15.79 34.74
CA ILE A 66 -4.88 16.79 34.32
C ILE A 66 -5.29 17.24 32.90
N GLY A 67 -5.48 18.55 32.71
CA GLY A 67 -5.72 19.08 31.35
C GLY A 67 -6.50 20.38 31.22
N SER A 68 -6.62 21.21 32.26
CA SER A 68 -6.92 22.63 32.03
C SER A 68 -5.60 23.30 31.64
N LEU A 69 -5.41 23.56 30.34
CA LEU A 69 -4.55 24.58 29.70
C LEU A 69 -4.15 24.14 28.27
N SER A 70 -5.11 24.03 27.35
CA SER A 70 -4.80 23.96 25.91
C SER A 70 -5.97 24.46 25.06
N GLY A 71 -6.73 25.44 25.56
CA GLY A 71 -7.94 25.96 24.91
C GLY A 71 -7.78 27.34 24.25
N GLU A 72 -6.64 28.01 24.38
CA GLU A 72 -6.51 29.39 23.92
C GLU A 72 -5.15 29.65 23.27
N MET A 73 -4.94 29.14 22.04
CA MET A 73 -3.89 29.71 21.17
C MET A 73 -4.06 29.42 19.67
N GLU A 74 -5.30 29.37 19.17
CA GLU A 74 -5.56 29.20 17.72
C GLU A 74 -5.70 30.52 16.93
N ASN A 75 -5.43 31.68 17.53
CA ASN A 75 -5.71 32.97 16.86
C ASN A 75 -4.48 33.82 16.49
N PHE A 76 -3.27 33.24 16.44
CA PHE A 76 -2.11 33.92 15.86
C PHE A 76 -1.31 32.99 14.95
N GLY A 77 -1.20 33.37 13.68
CA GLY A 77 -0.53 32.62 12.62
C GLY A 77 0.96 32.39 12.87
N ILE A 78 1.27 31.32 13.59
CA ILE A 78 2.62 30.77 13.69
C ILE A 78 2.55 29.36 13.11
N HIS A 79 3.10 29.23 11.91
CA HIS A 79 3.40 27.96 11.26
C HIS A 79 4.09 27.02 12.24
N THR A 80 3.46 25.90 12.58
CA THR A 80 4.21 24.74 13.07
C THR A 80 5.06 24.29 11.89
N HIS A 81 6.34 24.67 11.95
CA HIS A 81 7.36 24.24 11.03
C HIS A 81 7.18 22.75 10.75
N ALA A 82 6.88 22.42 9.49
CA ALA A 82 7.11 21.10 8.95
C ALA A 82 8.51 20.70 9.40
N THR A 83 8.57 19.68 10.23
CA THR A 83 9.82 19.11 10.73
C THR A 83 10.69 18.83 9.51
N PRO A 84 11.98 19.22 9.50
CA PRO A 84 12.88 18.83 8.42
C PRO A 84 12.75 17.31 8.29
N ALA A 85 12.56 16.81 7.08
CA ALA A 85 12.55 15.39 6.80
C ALA A 85 13.72 14.75 7.58
N HIS A 86 13.42 14.02 8.65
CA HIS A 86 14.46 13.37 9.42
C HIS A 86 15.14 12.43 8.44
N ILE A 87 16.44 12.65 8.22
CA ILE A 87 17.33 11.72 7.56
C ILE A 87 17.14 10.38 8.27
N GLY A 88 16.44 9.45 7.63
CA GLY A 88 16.24 8.09 8.13
C GLY A 88 14.80 7.57 8.11
N LEU A 89 13.80 8.33 8.57
CA LEU A 89 12.44 7.79 8.75
C LEU A 89 11.51 8.22 7.61
N ARG A 90 11.32 7.35 6.62
CA ARG A 90 10.31 7.55 5.56
C ARG A 90 8.96 7.05 6.06
N ASP A 91 7.94 7.90 6.04
CA ASP A 91 6.57 7.49 6.34
C ASP A 91 6.02 6.58 5.23
N GLY A 92 5.96 5.28 5.50
CA GLY A 92 5.41 4.23 4.65
C GLY A 92 4.18 3.55 5.27
N ALA A 93 3.49 4.23 6.19
CA ALA A 93 2.28 3.76 6.87
C ALA A 93 1.07 3.68 5.92
N LEU A 94 1.06 2.72 5.01
CA LEU A 94 0.01 2.60 4.00
C LEU A 94 -1.17 1.72 4.45
N PHE A 95 -0.89 0.56 5.06
CA PHE A 95 -1.90 -0.47 5.31
C PHE A 95 -1.77 -1.12 6.70
N PRO A 96 -1.85 -0.35 7.81
CA PRO A 96 -1.66 -0.87 9.15
C PRO A 96 -2.74 -1.90 9.53
N GLY A 97 -2.37 -3.18 9.55
CA GLY A 97 -3.26 -4.27 9.95
C GLY A 97 -4.42 -4.56 8.97
N TYR A 98 -4.39 -4.07 7.73
CA TYR A 98 -5.45 -4.35 6.74
C TYR A 98 -5.10 -5.51 5.80
N GLU A 99 -3.83 -5.87 5.70
CA GLU A 99 -3.35 -6.99 4.90
C GLU A 99 -3.37 -8.27 5.71
N VAL A 100 -4.47 -9.02 5.67
CA VAL A 100 -4.62 -10.24 6.46
C VAL A 100 -4.96 -11.43 5.58
N ALA A 101 -4.27 -12.54 5.81
CA ALA A 101 -4.64 -13.87 5.35
C ALA A 101 -4.81 -14.82 6.53
N GLY A 102 -5.81 -15.68 6.46
CA GLY A 102 -6.10 -16.60 7.53
C GLY A 102 -7.08 -17.70 7.16
N VAL A 103 -7.67 -18.30 8.18
CA VAL A 103 -8.68 -19.34 8.04
C VAL A 103 -9.96 -18.96 8.77
N VAL A 104 -11.09 -19.35 8.22
CA VAL A 104 -12.39 -19.18 8.89
C VAL A 104 -12.41 -20.06 10.13
N ASP A 105 -12.48 -19.44 11.31
CA ASP A 105 -12.52 -20.15 12.59
C ASP A 105 -13.96 -20.57 12.94
N ALA A 106 -14.90 -19.65 12.75
CA ALA A 106 -16.31 -19.88 13.04
C ALA A 106 -17.20 -18.96 12.21
N ILE A 107 -18.39 -19.45 11.87
CA ILE A 107 -19.38 -18.75 11.04
C ILE A 107 -20.60 -18.34 11.87
N GLY A 108 -21.07 -17.11 11.66
CA GLY A 108 -22.29 -16.58 12.25
C GLY A 108 -23.52 -17.41 11.89
N LYS A 109 -24.44 -17.55 12.85
CA LYS A 109 -25.63 -18.41 12.69
C LYS A 109 -26.55 -17.99 11.55
N ALA A 110 -26.60 -16.70 11.24
CA ALA A 110 -27.42 -16.12 10.18
C ALA A 110 -26.60 -15.64 8.98
N ALA A 111 -25.32 -16.02 8.91
CA ALA A 111 -24.44 -15.62 7.82
C ALA A 111 -24.81 -16.34 6.52
N GLU A 112 -24.92 -15.57 5.44
CA GLU A 112 -25.08 -16.13 4.10
C GLU A 112 -23.72 -16.62 3.59
N ARG A 113 -23.60 -17.94 3.36
CA ARG A 113 -22.34 -18.54 2.90
C ARG A 113 -22.18 -18.30 1.41
N LEU A 114 -21.33 -17.34 1.07
CA LEU A 114 -20.95 -17.02 -0.31
C LEU A 114 -19.71 -17.83 -0.74
N ASP A 115 -19.56 -18.04 -2.04
CA ASP A 115 -18.35 -18.58 -2.68
C ASP A 115 -17.82 -19.91 -2.10
N GLY A 116 -18.72 -20.75 -1.53
CA GLY A 116 -18.36 -22.06 -0.96
C GLY A 116 -17.54 -21.99 0.34
N ILE A 117 -17.47 -20.82 0.97
CA ILE A 117 -16.70 -20.60 2.20
C ILE A 117 -17.32 -21.39 3.37
N LYS A 118 -16.48 -22.15 4.07
CA LYS A 118 -16.82 -22.95 5.26
C LYS A 118 -15.76 -22.77 6.35
N GLU A 119 -16.03 -23.29 7.54
CA GLU A 119 -15.00 -23.34 8.59
C GLU A 119 -13.77 -24.10 8.09
N GLY A 120 -12.59 -23.56 8.37
CA GLY A 120 -11.31 -24.02 7.83
C GLY A 120 -10.96 -23.51 6.43
N SER A 121 -11.88 -22.83 5.72
CA SER A 121 -11.55 -22.19 4.44
C SER A 121 -10.46 -21.13 4.61
N ARG A 122 -9.49 -21.16 3.70
CA ARG A 122 -8.44 -20.15 3.57
C ARG A 122 -9.01 -18.91 2.91
N ILE A 123 -8.76 -17.74 3.50
CA ILE A 123 -9.32 -16.48 3.04
C ILE A 123 -8.31 -15.34 3.16
N VAL A 124 -8.58 -14.28 2.42
CA VAL A 124 -8.09 -12.93 2.70
C VAL A 124 -9.27 -11.99 2.91
N LEU A 125 -9.02 -10.89 3.60
CA LEU A 125 -10.04 -9.88 3.88
C LEU A 125 -9.92 -8.73 2.89
N TYR A 126 -10.99 -8.47 2.15
CA TYR A 126 -11.13 -7.22 1.41
C TYR A 126 -11.38 -6.07 2.39
N PRO A 127 -10.65 -4.94 2.30
CA PRO A 127 -10.80 -3.83 3.23
C PRO A 127 -12.23 -3.27 3.29
N TYR A 128 -12.73 -2.99 4.49
CA TYR A 128 -14.03 -2.35 4.73
C TYR A 128 -13.94 -1.32 5.86
N GLU A 129 -14.95 -0.48 6.00
CA GLU A 129 -14.99 0.51 7.07
C GLU A 129 -15.14 -0.16 8.44
N GLY A 130 -14.27 0.16 9.39
CA GLY A 130 -14.31 -0.40 10.74
C GLY A 130 -13.67 -1.79 10.90
N VAL A 131 -12.87 -2.26 9.93
CA VAL A 131 -12.04 -3.47 10.15
C VAL A 131 -11.18 -3.25 11.40
N PRO A 132 -11.19 -4.16 12.39
CA PRO A 132 -10.27 -4.08 13.51
C PRO A 132 -8.83 -4.19 13.01
N ASN A 133 -7.88 -3.54 13.68
CA ASN A 133 -6.47 -3.63 13.30
C ASN A 133 -6.05 -5.11 13.28
N GLY A 134 -5.67 -5.64 12.11
CA GLY A 134 -5.41 -7.06 11.85
C GLY A 134 -4.15 -7.64 12.49
N TYR A 135 -3.56 -6.94 13.45
CA TYR A 135 -2.49 -7.46 14.29
C TYR A 135 -3.07 -8.17 15.53
N ALA A 136 -4.03 -9.07 15.32
CA ALA A 136 -4.61 -9.89 16.36
C ALA A 136 -4.67 -11.33 15.89
N GLU A 137 -4.55 -12.30 16.79
CA GLU A 137 -4.71 -13.72 16.47
C GLU A 137 -6.09 -14.06 15.91
N TYR A 138 -7.11 -13.29 16.30
CA TYR A 138 -8.48 -13.42 15.82
C TYR A 138 -9.07 -12.06 15.47
N ILE A 139 -9.79 -12.00 14.36
CA ILE A 139 -10.56 -10.83 13.93
C ILE A 139 -11.97 -11.23 13.53
N VAL A 140 -12.88 -10.27 13.56
CA VAL A 140 -14.28 -10.47 13.14
C VAL A 140 -14.55 -9.69 11.88
N VAL A 141 -15.26 -10.33 10.96
CA VAL A 141 -15.73 -9.73 9.71
C VAL A 141 -17.25 -9.68 9.79
N PRO A 142 -17.87 -8.50 9.78
CA PRO A 142 -19.31 -8.36 9.97
C PRO A 142 -20.13 -8.88 8.80
N ASP A 143 -19.59 -8.81 7.58
CA ASP A 143 -20.24 -9.24 6.34
C ASP A 143 -19.36 -10.23 5.56
N PHE A 144 -19.93 -11.39 5.21
CA PHE A 144 -19.28 -12.42 4.41
C PHE A 144 -18.79 -11.93 3.04
N LYS A 145 -19.40 -10.88 2.49
CA LYS A 145 -19.00 -10.29 1.20
C LYS A 145 -17.58 -9.73 1.21
N CYS A 146 -17.02 -9.45 2.39
CA CYS A 146 -15.64 -8.98 2.52
C CYS A 146 -14.61 -10.11 2.51
N LEU A 147 -15.02 -11.37 2.40
CA LEU A 147 -14.12 -12.52 2.37
C LEU A 147 -13.84 -12.94 0.93
N VAL A 148 -12.56 -13.11 0.59
CA VAL A 148 -12.14 -13.69 -0.68
C VAL A 148 -11.47 -15.04 -0.42
N PRO A 149 -11.97 -16.14 -1.00
CA PRO A 149 -11.37 -17.46 -0.81
C PRO A 149 -9.99 -17.54 -1.47
N ILE A 150 -9.06 -18.23 -0.81
CA ILE A 150 -7.71 -18.45 -1.29
C ILE A 150 -7.54 -19.93 -1.67
N PRO A 151 -7.10 -20.23 -2.89
CA PRO A 151 -6.90 -21.61 -3.34
C PRO A 151 -5.68 -22.24 -2.66
N ASP A 152 -5.66 -23.57 -2.54
CA ASP A 152 -4.70 -24.25 -1.69
C ASP A 152 -3.24 -24.09 -2.13
N GLN A 153 -3.02 -23.94 -3.43
CA GLN A 153 -1.71 -23.75 -4.02
C GLN A 153 -1.08 -22.37 -3.74
N LEU A 154 -1.86 -21.37 -3.32
CA LEU A 154 -1.36 -20.00 -3.08
C LEU A 154 -0.98 -19.82 -1.59
N PRO A 155 0.31 -19.74 -1.22
CA PRO A 155 0.72 -19.60 0.18
C PRO A 155 0.03 -18.43 0.88
N LEU A 156 -0.44 -18.63 2.11
CA LEU A 156 -1.15 -17.58 2.86
C LEU A 156 -0.27 -16.35 3.15
N SER A 157 1.05 -16.53 3.27
CA SER A 157 2.00 -15.42 3.40
C SER A 157 1.94 -14.49 2.19
N VAL A 158 1.89 -15.05 0.97
CA VAL A 158 1.72 -14.29 -0.27
C VAL A 158 0.33 -13.70 -0.36
N ALA A 159 -0.70 -14.49 -0.03
CA ALA A 159 -2.09 -14.04 -0.08
C ALA A 159 -2.33 -12.80 0.79
N ALA A 160 -1.67 -12.68 1.95
CA ALA A 160 -1.79 -11.53 2.85
C ALA A 160 -1.43 -10.21 2.17
N MET A 161 -0.54 -10.22 1.17
CA MET A 161 -0.08 -9.03 0.45
C MET A 161 -1.06 -8.53 -0.61
N LEU A 162 -2.12 -9.30 -0.92
CA LEU A 162 -3.01 -9.04 -2.05
C LEU A 162 -4.08 -7.96 -1.80
N PRO A 163 -4.79 -7.92 -0.66
CA PRO A 163 -6.00 -7.11 -0.52
C PRO A 163 -5.81 -5.59 -0.51
N THR A 164 -4.58 -5.11 -0.32
CA THR A 164 -4.32 -3.66 -0.30
C THR A 164 -3.19 -3.28 -1.24
N GLY A 165 -1.92 -3.57 -0.92
CA GLY A 165 -0.80 -3.15 -1.75
C GLY A 165 -0.88 -3.67 -3.19
N ALA A 166 -1.11 -4.97 -3.37
CA ALA A 166 -1.23 -5.52 -4.71
C ALA A 166 -2.52 -5.05 -5.42
N LEU A 167 -3.64 -4.94 -4.69
CA LEU A 167 -4.91 -4.47 -5.24
C LEU A 167 -4.85 -3.02 -5.73
N LEU A 168 -4.26 -2.13 -4.93
CA LEU A 168 -4.03 -0.73 -5.30
C LEU A 168 -3.11 -0.64 -6.51
N ALA A 169 -2.06 -1.45 -6.56
CA ALA A 169 -1.22 -1.56 -7.76
C ALA A 169 -2.03 -2.01 -8.99
N THR A 170 -2.87 -3.04 -8.86
CA THR A 170 -3.75 -3.52 -9.94
C THR A 170 -4.65 -2.41 -10.45
N ASN A 171 -5.35 -1.70 -9.55
CA ASN A 171 -6.25 -0.63 -9.96
C ASN A 171 -5.48 0.54 -10.58
N THR A 172 -4.31 0.90 -10.04
CA THR A 172 -3.44 1.95 -10.61
C THR A 172 -2.96 1.58 -12.02
N VAL A 173 -2.58 0.33 -12.25
CA VAL A 173 -2.17 -0.16 -13.58
C VAL A 173 -3.35 -0.17 -14.55
N ALA A 174 -4.55 -0.55 -14.10
CA ALA A 174 -5.76 -0.51 -14.91
C ALA A 174 -6.09 0.94 -15.34
N THR A 175 -6.08 1.89 -14.40
CA THR A 175 -6.25 3.33 -14.71
C THR A 175 -5.18 3.81 -15.69
N ALA A 176 -3.91 3.43 -15.49
CA ALA A 176 -2.84 3.76 -16.43
C ALA A 176 -3.11 3.22 -17.84
N ALA A 177 -3.58 1.98 -17.95
CA ALA A 177 -3.94 1.37 -19.24
C ALA A 177 -5.02 2.19 -19.98
N GLU A 178 -6.04 2.66 -19.26
CA GLU A 178 -7.09 3.52 -19.82
C GLU A 178 -6.54 4.87 -20.30
N CYS A 179 -5.67 5.51 -19.50
CA CYS A 179 -5.01 6.75 -19.88
C CYS A 179 -4.15 6.58 -21.13
N LEU A 180 -3.32 5.53 -21.19
CA LEU A 180 -2.47 5.22 -22.35
C LEU A 180 -3.31 4.95 -23.59
N LYS A 181 -4.43 4.21 -23.46
CA LYS A 181 -5.35 3.96 -24.57
C LYS A 181 -5.89 5.27 -25.16
N LYS A 182 -6.29 6.23 -24.33
CA LYS A 182 -6.72 7.56 -24.79
C LYS A 182 -5.63 8.30 -25.58
N VAL A 183 -4.36 8.14 -25.19
CA VAL A 183 -3.22 8.75 -25.89
C VAL A 183 -2.92 8.03 -27.21
N LEU A 184 -2.95 6.70 -27.22
CA LEU A 184 -2.64 5.86 -28.38
C LEU A 184 -3.71 5.93 -29.48
N ASP A 185 -4.98 5.92 -29.08
CA ASP A 185 -6.14 5.99 -29.99
C ASP A 185 -6.60 7.43 -30.25
N GLY A 186 -6.03 8.40 -29.53
CA GLY A 186 -6.40 9.80 -29.58
C GLY A 186 -5.97 10.51 -30.88
N PRO A 187 -6.31 11.81 -31.03
CA PRO A 187 -6.05 12.59 -32.23
C PRO A 187 -4.55 12.67 -32.61
N SER A 188 -3.68 12.63 -31.60
CA SER A 188 -2.22 12.67 -31.77
C SER A 188 -1.62 11.35 -32.28
N LYS A 189 -2.36 10.22 -32.20
CA LYS A 189 -1.95 8.87 -32.64
C LYS A 189 -0.50 8.53 -32.34
N LYS A 190 -0.05 8.82 -31.11
CA LYS A 190 1.37 8.72 -30.72
C LYS A 190 1.89 7.30 -30.93
N GLU A 191 2.98 7.11 -31.67
CA GLU A 191 3.49 5.77 -32.02
C GLU A 191 3.87 4.91 -30.82
N SER A 192 4.37 5.51 -29.75
CA SER A 192 4.68 4.84 -28.49
C SER A 192 4.36 5.72 -27.30
N THR A 193 4.13 5.08 -26.16
CA THR A 193 3.83 5.72 -24.88
C THR A 193 4.74 5.18 -23.79
N THR A 194 4.95 6.00 -22.75
CA THR A 194 5.87 5.66 -21.67
C THR A 194 5.18 5.79 -20.32
N VAL A 195 5.36 4.75 -19.52
CA VAL A 195 4.89 4.67 -18.14
C VAL A 195 6.09 4.73 -17.21
N LEU A 196 6.06 5.65 -16.24
CA LEU A 196 7.07 5.74 -15.19
C LEU A 196 6.49 5.29 -13.86
N ILE A 197 7.04 4.23 -13.26
CA ILE A 197 6.69 3.79 -11.92
C ILE A 197 7.68 4.41 -10.93
N VAL A 198 7.17 5.20 -10.00
CA VAL A 198 7.99 5.91 -9.00
C VAL A 198 7.81 5.24 -7.64
N GLY A 199 8.89 4.67 -7.12
CA GLY A 199 8.90 4.04 -5.80
C GLY A 199 9.76 2.78 -5.76
N THR A 200 9.95 2.26 -4.55
CA THR A 200 10.82 1.09 -4.27
C THR A 200 10.23 0.10 -3.27
N GLY A 201 9.15 0.47 -2.58
CA GLY A 201 8.48 -0.43 -1.65
C GLY A 201 7.67 -1.50 -2.37
N GLY A 202 7.12 -2.45 -1.59
CA GLY A 202 6.32 -3.55 -2.12
C GLY A 202 5.20 -3.14 -3.08
N LEU A 203 4.60 -1.95 -2.90
CA LEU A 203 3.58 -1.40 -3.80
C LEU A 203 4.11 -1.12 -5.22
N ALA A 204 5.28 -0.49 -5.35
CA ALA A 204 5.90 -0.21 -6.66
C ALA A 204 6.35 -1.50 -7.34
N LEU A 205 6.82 -2.48 -6.57
CA LEU A 205 7.19 -3.80 -7.08
C LEU A 205 5.98 -4.57 -7.61
N TRP A 206 4.86 -4.54 -6.88
CA TRP A 206 3.60 -5.08 -7.37
C TRP A 206 3.17 -4.39 -8.67
N ALA A 207 3.17 -3.06 -8.70
CA ALA A 207 2.78 -2.30 -9.89
C ALA A 207 3.65 -2.63 -11.09
N LEU A 208 4.96 -2.83 -10.92
CA LEU A 208 5.86 -3.24 -11.99
C LEU A 208 5.49 -4.62 -12.54
N ARG A 209 5.30 -5.61 -11.67
CA ARG A 209 4.99 -6.99 -12.10
C ARG A 209 3.61 -7.08 -12.76
N ILE A 210 2.62 -6.39 -12.18
CA ILE A 210 1.27 -6.29 -12.74
C ILE A 210 1.30 -5.53 -14.07
N ALA A 211 1.97 -4.37 -14.17
CA ALA A 211 2.09 -3.61 -15.41
C ALA A 211 2.77 -4.43 -16.51
N THR A 212 3.84 -5.16 -16.18
CA THR A 212 4.55 -6.01 -17.14
C THR A 212 3.63 -7.11 -17.67
N HIS A 213 2.86 -7.77 -16.79
CA HIS A 213 1.86 -8.76 -17.21
C HIS A 213 0.76 -8.11 -18.06
N CYS A 214 0.08 -7.07 -17.55
CA CYS A 214 -1.04 -6.42 -18.23
C CYS A 214 -0.65 -5.84 -19.61
N PHE A 215 0.47 -5.14 -19.70
CA PHE A 215 0.88 -4.50 -20.96
C PHE A 215 1.44 -5.49 -21.97
N LYS A 216 2.05 -6.60 -21.54
CA LYS A 216 2.47 -7.67 -22.46
C LYS A 216 1.28 -8.32 -23.17
N HIS A 217 0.15 -8.45 -22.49
CA HIS A 217 -1.10 -9.02 -23.02
C HIS A 217 -2.03 -7.98 -23.66
N ALA A 218 -1.71 -6.69 -23.57
CA ALA A 218 -2.49 -5.64 -24.22
C ALA A 218 -2.29 -5.64 -25.75
N SER A 219 -3.30 -5.21 -26.49
CA SER A 219 -3.25 -5.06 -27.96
C SER A 219 -2.15 -4.11 -28.45
N TYR A 220 -1.62 -3.27 -27.55
CA TYR A 220 -0.58 -2.28 -27.83
C TYR A 220 0.75 -2.60 -27.15
N ASN A 221 1.04 -3.87 -26.83
CA ASN A 221 2.21 -4.28 -26.06
C ASN A 221 3.54 -3.68 -26.55
N ASN A 222 3.79 -3.68 -27.86
CA ASN A 222 5.02 -3.14 -28.47
C ASN A 222 5.09 -1.60 -28.49
N ARG A 223 4.06 -0.92 -27.97
CA ARG A 223 3.93 0.55 -27.97
C ARG A 223 3.94 1.13 -26.55
N ILE A 224 4.04 0.31 -25.51
CA ILE A 224 4.09 0.76 -24.12
C ILE A 224 5.45 0.41 -23.54
N ARG A 225 6.20 1.44 -23.13
CA ARG A 225 7.49 1.27 -22.46
C ARG A 225 7.36 1.53 -20.96
N ILE A 226 7.89 0.64 -20.15
CA ILE A 226 7.90 0.77 -18.69
C ILE A 226 9.28 1.23 -18.23
N CYS A 227 9.30 2.29 -17.44
CA CYS A 227 10.48 2.79 -16.74
C CYS A 227 10.22 2.83 -15.24
N VAL A 228 11.27 2.71 -14.43
CA VAL A 228 11.17 2.74 -12.97
C VAL A 228 12.13 3.81 -12.43
N ALA A 229 11.62 4.66 -11.55
CA ALA A 229 12.42 5.58 -10.76
C ALA A 229 12.49 5.11 -9.30
N THR A 230 13.72 4.91 -8.83
CA THR A 230 14.02 4.31 -7.52
C THR A 230 14.92 5.22 -6.69
N LEU A 231 14.67 5.33 -5.39
CA LEU A 231 15.56 6.05 -4.46
C LEU A 231 16.78 5.22 -4.03
N LYS A 232 16.75 3.89 -4.23
CA LYS A 232 17.76 2.94 -3.74
C LYS A 232 18.25 2.03 -4.85
N ASP A 233 19.33 1.30 -4.57
CA ASP A 233 19.89 0.34 -5.51
C ASP A 233 19.01 -0.91 -5.72
N GLU A 234 17.97 -1.11 -4.91
CA GLU A 234 17.00 -2.20 -5.05
C GLU A 234 16.32 -2.21 -6.43
N GLY A 235 16.11 -1.03 -7.05
CA GLY A 235 15.60 -0.97 -8.42
C GLY A 235 16.54 -1.60 -9.46
N PHE A 236 17.85 -1.69 -9.19
CA PHE A 236 18.80 -2.36 -10.08
C PHE A 236 18.70 -3.89 -10.01
N ILE A 237 18.18 -4.45 -8.91
CA ILE A 237 17.86 -5.88 -8.83
C ILE A 237 16.71 -6.18 -9.80
N LEU A 238 15.71 -5.31 -9.87
CA LEU A 238 14.58 -5.44 -10.80
C LEU A 238 14.99 -5.29 -12.27
N ALA A 239 15.93 -4.38 -12.57
CA ALA A 239 16.49 -4.26 -13.91
C ALA A 239 17.12 -5.57 -14.41
N LYS A 240 17.65 -6.40 -13.49
CA LYS A 240 18.19 -7.73 -13.82
C LYS A 240 17.09 -8.77 -14.03
N GLU A 241 15.95 -8.63 -13.35
CA GLU A 241 14.79 -9.52 -13.53
C GLU A 241 14.02 -9.22 -14.83
N CYS A 242 14.07 -7.97 -15.31
CA CYS A 242 13.36 -7.53 -16.52
C CYS A 242 14.27 -6.68 -17.41
N GLU A 243 14.94 -7.30 -18.40
CA GLU A 243 15.89 -6.63 -19.30
C GLU A 243 15.28 -5.45 -20.09
N GLU A 244 13.95 -5.46 -20.30
CA GLU A 244 13.23 -4.43 -21.03
C GLU A 244 12.91 -3.17 -20.19
N VAL A 245 13.09 -3.23 -18.86
CA VAL A 245 12.73 -2.14 -17.94
C VAL A 245 13.93 -1.22 -17.70
N LYS A 246 13.79 0.06 -18.04
CA LYS A 246 14.80 1.08 -17.72
C LYS A 246 14.65 1.56 -16.28
N VAL A 247 15.76 1.63 -15.56
CA VAL A 247 15.78 2.05 -14.15
C VAL A 247 16.61 3.32 -13.98
N VAL A 248 16.04 4.28 -13.26
CA VAL A 248 16.67 5.57 -12.94
C VAL A 248 16.76 5.73 -11.45
N GLN A 249 17.94 6.08 -10.95
CA GLN A 249 18.12 6.40 -9.54
C GLN A 249 17.79 7.86 -9.26
N TRP A 250 16.82 8.08 -8.38
CA TRP A 250 16.48 9.35 -7.77
C TRP A 250 17.31 9.54 -6.50
N ASN A 251 18.56 9.98 -6.67
CA ASN A 251 19.38 10.38 -5.54
C ASN A 251 18.91 11.74 -5.01
N GLU A 252 18.42 11.78 -3.77
CA GLU A 252 17.92 13.01 -3.15
C GLU A 252 19.00 14.08 -2.92
N ASP A 253 20.28 13.69 -2.93
CA ASP A 253 21.43 14.60 -2.84
C ASP A 253 21.77 15.27 -4.19
N ALA A 254 21.20 14.77 -5.30
CA ALA A 254 21.40 15.36 -6.62
C ALA A 254 20.49 16.56 -6.86
N TYR A 255 20.92 17.45 -7.75
CA TYR A 255 20.12 18.59 -8.18
C TYR A 255 18.86 18.14 -8.91
N GLU A 256 17.73 18.78 -8.58
CA GLU A 256 16.41 18.39 -9.08
C GLU A 256 16.34 18.37 -10.62
N LYS A 257 16.92 19.38 -11.27
CA LYS A 257 17.00 19.48 -12.73
C LYS A 257 17.74 18.30 -13.36
N GLN A 258 18.85 17.86 -12.75
CA GLN A 258 19.63 16.72 -13.24
C GLN A 258 18.85 15.41 -13.09
N LEU A 259 18.08 15.25 -12.01
CA LEU A 259 17.22 14.07 -11.82
C LEU A 259 16.14 14.00 -12.89
N ILE A 260 15.51 15.13 -13.23
CA ILE A 260 14.48 15.22 -14.27
C ILE A 260 15.09 14.94 -15.64
N GLU A 261 16.21 15.56 -15.98
CA GLU A 261 16.90 15.33 -17.26
C GLU A 261 17.30 13.87 -17.43
N ARG A 262 17.91 13.26 -16.40
CA ARG A 262 18.27 11.83 -16.40
C ARG A 262 17.05 10.91 -16.51
N THR A 263 15.96 11.27 -15.83
CA THR A 263 14.72 10.49 -15.89
C THR A 263 14.15 10.55 -17.30
N THR A 264 14.01 11.75 -17.88
CA THR A 264 13.54 11.95 -19.24
C THR A 264 14.42 11.24 -20.27
N ASP A 265 15.75 11.30 -20.15
CA ASP A 265 16.68 10.64 -21.07
C ASP A 265 16.56 9.11 -21.02
N ALA A 266 16.59 8.51 -19.82
CA ALA A 266 16.37 7.07 -19.66
C ALA A 266 14.96 6.65 -20.09
N CYS A 267 13.99 7.56 -19.92
CA CYS A 267 12.65 7.45 -20.42
C CYS A 267 12.52 7.82 -21.90
N GLY A 268 13.58 8.02 -22.70
CA GLY A 268 13.48 8.29 -24.14
C GLY A 268 12.62 9.52 -24.50
N GLY A 269 12.47 10.46 -23.58
CA GLY A 269 11.59 11.62 -23.66
C GLY A 269 10.63 11.75 -22.48
N PRO A 270 9.75 12.77 -22.50
CA PRO A 270 8.72 12.96 -21.48
C PRO A 270 7.73 11.79 -21.44
N VAL A 271 7.24 11.46 -20.25
CA VAL A 271 6.39 10.28 -20.01
C VAL A 271 4.91 10.61 -20.08
N ASP A 272 4.09 9.65 -20.47
CA ASP A 272 2.64 9.86 -20.66
C ASP A 272 1.87 9.63 -19.36
N VAL A 273 2.28 8.63 -18.58
CA VAL A 273 1.68 8.28 -17.29
C VAL A 273 2.76 8.06 -16.25
N VAL A 274 2.58 8.61 -15.05
CA VAL A 274 3.42 8.33 -13.88
C VAL A 274 2.59 7.64 -12.81
N LEU A 275 3.03 6.48 -12.32
CA LEU A 275 2.47 5.81 -11.14
C LEU A 275 3.30 6.28 -9.94
N ASN A 276 2.84 7.33 -9.25
CA ASN A 276 3.58 7.94 -8.15
C ASN A 276 3.15 7.37 -6.80
N PHE A 277 3.89 6.36 -6.33
CA PHE A 277 3.76 5.82 -4.98
C PHE A 277 4.64 6.54 -3.96
N GLY A 278 5.37 7.59 -4.37
CA GLY A 278 6.10 8.47 -3.47
C GLY A 278 5.16 9.38 -2.68
N THR A 279 5.40 9.49 -1.37
CA THR A 279 4.53 10.20 -0.42
C THR A 279 4.92 11.67 -0.20
N THR A 280 6.00 12.15 -0.83
CA THR A 280 6.55 13.49 -0.59
C THR A 280 6.19 14.50 -1.67
N SER A 281 6.09 15.77 -1.30
CA SER A 281 5.91 16.87 -2.27
C SER A 281 7.04 16.93 -3.30
N ARG A 282 8.28 16.58 -2.90
CA ARG A 282 9.43 16.54 -3.82
C ARG A 282 9.26 15.45 -4.88
N SER A 283 8.85 14.24 -4.49
CA SER A 283 8.55 13.15 -5.43
C SER A 283 7.45 13.54 -6.42
N LEU A 284 6.33 14.08 -5.93
CA LEU A 284 5.23 14.51 -6.81
C LEU A 284 5.66 15.65 -7.74
N HIS A 285 6.42 16.62 -7.23
CA HIS A 285 6.94 17.70 -8.05
C HIS A 285 7.79 17.19 -9.21
N ARG A 286 8.72 16.27 -8.93
CA ARG A 286 9.59 15.64 -9.93
C ARG A 286 8.78 14.85 -10.96
N SER A 287 7.80 14.06 -10.51
CA SER A 287 6.88 13.31 -11.36
C SER A 287 6.16 14.21 -12.35
N LEU A 288 5.61 15.35 -11.89
CA LEU A 288 4.94 16.32 -12.76
C LEU A 288 5.88 16.88 -13.85
N GLN A 289 7.15 17.11 -13.52
CA GLN A 289 8.13 17.66 -14.48
C GLN A 289 8.65 16.64 -15.49
N CYS A 290 8.42 15.35 -15.26
CA CYS A 290 8.76 14.30 -16.23
C CYS A 290 7.65 14.08 -17.26
N LEU A 291 6.44 14.58 -17.03
CA LEU A 291 5.28 14.35 -17.89
C LEU A 291 5.38 15.11 -19.23
N ALA A 292 4.88 14.47 -20.29
CA ALA A 292 4.52 15.13 -21.52
C ALA A 292 3.31 16.06 -21.30
N PRO A 293 3.12 17.11 -22.12
CA PRO A 293 1.87 17.87 -22.11
C PRO A 293 0.64 16.96 -22.28
N GLY A 294 -0.36 17.12 -21.42
CA GLY A 294 -1.54 16.28 -21.32
C GLY A 294 -1.32 14.96 -20.56
N GLY A 295 -0.11 14.69 -20.09
CA GLY A 295 0.22 13.50 -19.31
C GLY A 295 -0.42 13.53 -17.92
N VAL A 296 -0.49 12.35 -17.29
CA VAL A 296 -1.15 12.17 -15.99
C VAL A 296 -0.22 11.53 -14.97
N VAL A 297 -0.22 12.05 -13.74
CA VAL A 297 0.34 11.38 -12.57
C VAL A 297 -0.78 10.78 -11.74
N LEU A 298 -0.71 9.47 -11.53
CA LEU A 298 -1.59 8.71 -10.66
C LEU A 298 -1.01 8.71 -9.25
N VAL A 299 -1.82 9.08 -8.27
CA VAL A 299 -1.44 9.13 -6.85
C VAL A 299 -2.45 8.38 -5.99
N THR A 300 -2.00 7.87 -4.84
CA THR A 300 -2.88 7.25 -3.83
C THR A 300 -3.79 8.29 -3.17
N GLU A 301 -4.92 7.87 -2.62
CA GLU A 301 -5.87 8.74 -1.88
C GLU A 301 -5.19 9.62 -0.82
N ASP A 302 -4.35 9.04 0.06
CA ASP A 302 -3.67 9.80 1.13
C ASP A 302 -2.76 10.92 0.58
N VAL A 303 -2.08 10.66 -0.53
CA VAL A 303 -1.24 11.65 -1.22
C VAL A 303 -2.11 12.71 -1.89
N GLY A 304 -3.22 12.30 -2.51
CA GLY A 304 -4.21 13.19 -3.10
C GLY A 304 -4.77 14.19 -2.08
N GLU A 305 -5.26 13.70 -0.95
CA GLU A 305 -5.80 14.54 0.13
C GLU A 305 -4.77 15.58 0.63
N LYS A 306 -3.52 15.16 0.83
CA LYS A 306 -2.47 16.01 1.41
C LYS A 306 -1.88 17.01 0.41
N LEU A 307 -1.69 16.60 -0.85
CA LEU A 307 -0.85 17.32 -1.80
C LEU A 307 -1.64 17.96 -2.94
N LEU A 308 -2.83 17.47 -3.31
CA LEU A 308 -3.60 18.04 -4.42
C LEU A 308 -3.87 19.56 -4.23
N PRO A 309 -4.24 20.07 -3.03
CA PRO A 309 -4.43 21.51 -2.83
C PRO A 309 -3.19 22.35 -3.12
N LYS A 310 -1.99 21.78 -2.97
CA LYS A 310 -0.70 22.47 -3.21
C LYS A 310 -0.27 22.42 -4.67
N PHE A 311 -0.68 21.39 -5.41
CA PHE A 311 -0.18 21.10 -6.75
C PHE A 311 -1.20 21.33 -7.87
N ALA A 312 -2.49 21.51 -7.58
CA ALA A 312 -3.55 21.68 -8.58
C ALA A 312 -3.23 22.80 -9.59
N LYS A 313 -2.95 24.01 -9.11
CA LYS A 313 -2.58 25.15 -9.98
C LYS A 313 -1.32 24.88 -10.80
N LYS A 314 -0.33 24.22 -10.20
CA LYS A 314 0.92 23.90 -10.87
C LYS A 314 0.72 22.88 -12.00
N ALA A 315 -0.14 21.89 -11.78
CA ALA A 315 -0.49 20.90 -12.81
C ALA A 315 -1.21 21.58 -13.99
N GLU A 316 -2.13 22.50 -13.71
CA GLU A 316 -2.80 23.32 -14.72
C GLU A 316 -1.82 24.18 -15.52
N ASP A 317 -0.94 24.93 -14.84
CA ASP A 317 0.09 25.78 -15.48
C ASP A 317 1.05 24.97 -16.37
N MET A 318 1.26 23.69 -16.04
CA MET A 318 2.11 22.76 -16.79
C MET A 318 1.34 21.97 -17.87
N ASN A 319 0.03 22.14 -17.98
CA ASN A 319 -0.86 21.35 -18.83
C ASN A 319 -0.71 19.84 -18.58
N VAL A 320 -0.79 19.41 -17.32
CA VAL A 320 -0.75 17.99 -16.90
C VAL A 320 -1.83 17.71 -15.87
N HIS A 321 -2.12 16.43 -15.62
CA HIS A 321 -3.19 16.00 -14.74
C HIS A 321 -2.68 15.23 -13.51
N ILE A 322 -3.36 15.42 -12.38
CA ILE A 322 -3.18 14.60 -11.18
C ILE A 322 -4.47 13.84 -10.96
N GLU A 323 -4.40 12.51 -10.94
CA GLU A 323 -5.56 11.65 -10.73
C GLU A 323 -5.36 10.80 -9.47
N ILE A 324 -6.39 10.77 -8.63
CA ILE A 324 -6.39 10.01 -7.39
C ILE A 324 -6.96 8.62 -7.67
N VAL A 325 -6.21 7.58 -7.33
CA VAL A 325 -6.60 6.19 -7.55
C VAL A 325 -7.01 5.54 -6.23
N PRO A 326 -8.24 4.99 -6.13
CA PRO A 326 -8.70 4.23 -4.96
C PRO A 326 -8.08 2.82 -4.93
N ASN A 327 -8.23 2.11 -3.81
CA ASN A 327 -7.62 0.78 -3.60
C ASN A 327 -7.96 -0.26 -4.67
N GLY A 328 -9.17 -0.24 -5.24
CA GLY A 328 -9.64 -1.24 -6.23
C GLY A 328 -10.77 -2.11 -5.70
N SER A 329 -11.46 -2.81 -6.59
CA SER A 329 -12.68 -3.57 -6.28
C SER A 329 -12.39 -5.00 -5.80
N ILE A 330 -13.39 -5.64 -5.19
CA ILE A 330 -13.25 -7.03 -4.76
C ILE A 330 -13.16 -8.00 -5.96
N GLU A 331 -13.75 -7.66 -7.09
CA GLU A 331 -13.63 -8.42 -8.34
C GLU A 331 -12.19 -8.39 -8.86
N GLN A 332 -11.55 -7.22 -8.85
CA GLN A 332 -10.12 -7.08 -9.16
C GLN A 332 -9.27 -7.91 -8.19
N LEU A 333 -9.64 -7.99 -6.91
CA LEU A 333 -8.95 -8.85 -5.94
C LEU A 333 -9.11 -10.33 -6.25
N LYS A 334 -10.32 -10.80 -6.60
CA LYS A 334 -10.59 -12.19 -6.98
C LYS A 334 -9.80 -12.59 -8.24
N GLU A 335 -9.72 -11.71 -9.23
CA GLU A 335 -8.92 -11.91 -10.43
C GLU A 335 -7.42 -11.96 -10.10
N LEU A 336 -6.93 -11.02 -9.29
CA LEU A 336 -5.54 -10.98 -8.85
C LEU A 336 -5.13 -12.25 -8.09
N VAL A 337 -5.98 -12.74 -7.18
CA VAL A 337 -5.77 -14.03 -6.50
C VAL A 337 -5.61 -15.16 -7.51
N THR A 338 -6.42 -15.18 -8.56
CA THR A 338 -6.35 -16.20 -9.61
C THR A 338 -5.05 -16.12 -10.39
N LEU A 339 -4.63 -14.92 -10.81
CA LEU A 339 -3.39 -14.71 -11.56
C LEU A 339 -2.15 -15.11 -10.75
N VAL A 340 -2.10 -14.72 -9.48
CA VAL A 340 -0.97 -15.06 -8.59
C VAL A 340 -0.97 -16.55 -8.25
N ALA A 341 -2.13 -17.16 -7.99
CA ALA A 341 -2.24 -18.59 -7.72
C ALA A 341 -1.83 -19.47 -8.92
N ARG A 342 -1.96 -18.97 -10.15
CA ARG A 342 -1.51 -19.64 -11.38
C ARG A 342 -0.04 -19.38 -11.71
N GLY A 343 0.63 -18.49 -10.98
CA GLY A 343 2.00 -18.08 -11.27
C GLY A 343 2.12 -17.15 -12.48
N GLU A 344 1.02 -16.58 -12.97
CA GLU A 344 1.04 -15.63 -14.09
C GLU A 344 1.60 -14.26 -13.68
N ILE A 345 1.45 -13.92 -12.39
CA ILE A 345 2.07 -12.78 -11.73
C ILE A 345 2.79 -13.29 -10.48
N GLU A 346 4.12 -13.16 -10.46
CA GLU A 346 4.92 -13.57 -9.32
C GLU A 346 4.88 -12.52 -8.19
N PRO A 347 4.81 -12.91 -6.91
CA PRO A 347 4.84 -11.96 -5.81
C PRO A 347 6.22 -11.33 -5.60
N PRO A 348 6.30 -10.03 -5.26
CA PRO A 348 7.58 -9.38 -5.00
C PRO A 348 8.29 -10.00 -3.78
N PRO A 349 9.60 -9.74 -3.60
CA PRO A 349 10.35 -10.19 -2.44
C PRO A 349 9.61 -9.86 -1.13
N HIS A 350 9.56 -10.82 -0.23
CA HIS A 350 8.93 -10.66 1.07
C HIS A 350 9.65 -11.50 2.13
N SER A 351 9.50 -11.10 3.39
CA SER A 351 10.09 -11.78 4.54
C SER A 351 9.03 -11.98 5.60
N VAL A 352 8.99 -13.20 6.15
CA VAL A 352 8.05 -13.61 7.20
C VAL A 352 8.77 -13.60 8.54
N PHE A 353 8.17 -12.94 9.51
CA PHE A 353 8.68 -12.83 10.88
C PHE A 353 7.61 -13.31 11.86
N PRO A 354 7.97 -13.95 12.98
CA PRO A 354 7.04 -14.18 14.08
C PRO A 354 6.42 -12.85 14.56
N ALA A 355 5.14 -12.85 14.94
CA ALA A 355 4.47 -11.65 15.47
C ALA A 355 5.13 -11.12 16.76
N GLU A 356 5.82 -11.99 17.50
CA GLU A 356 6.68 -11.67 18.63
C GLU A 356 7.79 -10.67 18.28
N GLU A 357 8.27 -10.70 17.05
CA GLU A 357 9.38 -9.88 16.56
C GLU A 357 8.91 -8.54 15.96
N ALA A 358 7.64 -8.17 16.12
CA ALA A 358 7.06 -6.97 15.51
C ALA A 358 7.88 -5.69 15.79
N GLN A 359 8.47 -5.55 16.99
CA GLN A 359 9.34 -4.40 17.32
C GLN A 359 10.59 -4.35 16.44
N GLU A 360 11.24 -5.49 16.22
CA GLU A 360 12.43 -5.57 15.37
C GLU A 360 12.06 -5.38 13.90
N VAL A 361 10.90 -5.91 13.47
CA VAL A 361 10.38 -5.69 12.11
C VAL A 361 10.16 -4.21 11.84
N VAL A 362 9.55 -3.48 12.79
CA VAL A 362 9.34 -2.03 12.65
C VAL A 362 10.67 -1.30 12.59
N ARG A 363 11.64 -1.63 13.45
CA ARG A 363 13.00 -1.06 13.40
C ARG A 363 13.64 -1.25 12.03
N LYS A 364 13.60 -2.48 11.49
CA LYS A 364 14.13 -2.80 10.16
C LYS A 364 13.40 -2.04 9.05
N LEU A 365 12.08 -1.89 9.13
CA LEU A 365 11.29 -1.10 8.17
C LEU A 365 11.70 0.38 8.20
N CYS A 366 11.80 0.97 9.39
CA CYS A 366 12.21 2.36 9.59
C CYS A 366 13.61 2.62 9.04
N ASN A 367 14.54 1.68 9.27
CA ASN A 367 15.90 1.75 8.77
C ASN A 367 16.06 1.26 7.33
N SER A 368 14.96 0.87 6.68
CA SER A 368 15.00 0.47 5.28
C SER A 368 15.89 -0.77 5.03
N GLU A 369 15.95 -1.67 6.02
CA GLU A 369 16.77 -2.91 6.04
C GLU A 369 16.01 -4.13 5.49
N ILE A 370 14.69 -4.04 5.33
CA ILE A 370 13.87 -5.09 4.70
C ILE A 370 13.74 -4.80 3.22
N THR A 371 14.14 -5.77 2.39
CA THR A 371 13.85 -5.77 0.96
C THR A 371 12.43 -6.25 0.71
N GLY A 372 11.63 -5.45 0.00
CA GLY A 372 10.26 -5.80 -0.35
C GLY A 372 9.26 -5.68 0.82
N ARG A 373 8.45 -6.72 1.08
CA ARG A 373 7.38 -6.67 2.11
C ARG A 373 7.69 -7.50 3.36
N ALA A 374 7.54 -6.92 4.54
CA ALA A 374 7.50 -7.67 5.79
C ALA A 374 6.09 -8.18 6.12
N ILE A 375 6.02 -9.41 6.61
CA ILE A 375 4.80 -10.10 7.02
C ILE A 375 5.02 -10.65 8.42
N LEU A 376 4.04 -10.45 9.31
CA LEU A 376 3.99 -11.05 10.64
C LEU A 376 3.19 -12.36 10.60
N LYS A 377 3.73 -13.40 11.22
CA LYS A 377 3.11 -14.72 11.39
C LYS A 377 2.55 -14.86 12.79
N PHE A 378 1.26 -15.14 12.91
CA PHE A 378 0.55 -15.32 14.17
C PHE A 378 0.33 -16.80 14.52
N HIS A 379 0.11 -17.65 13.51
CA HIS A 379 -0.16 -19.08 13.70
C HIS A 379 0.63 -19.94 12.72
N ASN A 380 0.97 -21.16 13.14
CA ASN A 380 1.50 -22.21 12.27
C ASN A 380 0.33 -23.08 11.77
N ILE A 381 -0.11 -22.82 10.53
CA ILE A 381 -1.18 -23.59 9.86
C ILE A 381 -0.68 -24.22 8.55
N ASP A 382 0.59 -23.99 8.19
CA ASP A 382 1.21 -24.52 6.97
C ASP A 382 1.45 -26.04 7.05
#